data_AF-W4VB52-F1
#
_entry.id   AF-W4VB52-F1
#
_cell.length_a   1.000
_cell.length_b   1.000
_cell.length_c   1.000
_cell.angle_alpha   90.00
_cell.angle_beta   90.00
_cell.angle_gamma   90.00
#
_symmetry.space_group_name_H-M   'P 1'
#
loop_
_entity.id
_entity.type
_entity.pdbx_description
1 polymer ?
#
loop_
_entity_poly.entity_id
_entity_poly.type
_entity_poly.pdbx_seq_one_letter_code
_entity_poly.pdbx_strand_id
1 'polypeptide(L)'
;MDYLSGVVERITFVNEENGFSVVKIKSKGFSDLVTVVGNMASVNVGAVVSLRGEWKYDSKFGKQFNVYHYKEEIPATVAGIENTWEAG
;
A
#
# COMPACT_ATOMS: atom_id res chain seq x y z
N MET A 1 -4.40 14.96 10.31
CA MET A 1 -3.57 13.80 9.97
C MET A 1 -4.37 12.57 10.31
N ASP A 2 -4.61 11.77 9.30
CA ASP A 2 -5.51 10.63 9.32
C ASP A 2 -4.71 9.35 9.17
N TYR A 3 -5.29 8.26 9.64
CA TYR A 3 -4.73 6.91 9.53
C TYR A 3 -5.65 6.06 8.67
N LEU A 4 -5.05 5.28 7.78
CA LEU A 4 -5.75 4.39 6.89
C LEU A 4 -4.99 3.07 6.82
N SER A 5 -5.68 1.94 6.91
CA SER A 5 -5.05 0.63 6.76
C SER A 5 -5.87 -0.26 5.84
N GLY A 6 -5.19 -1.09 5.07
CA GLY A 6 -5.87 -1.96 4.11
C GLY A 6 -4.91 -2.85 3.35
N VAL A 7 -5.47 -3.65 2.46
CA VAL A 7 -4.71 -4.52 1.57
C VAL A 7 -4.55 -3.84 0.22
N VAL A 8 -3.34 -3.86 -0.33
CA VAL A 8 -3.08 -3.32 -1.67
C VAL A 8 -3.66 -4.28 -2.70
N GLU A 9 -4.74 -3.86 -3.36
CA GLU A 9 -5.39 -4.69 -4.39
C GLU A 9 -4.77 -4.45 -5.76
N ARG A 10 -4.28 -3.23 -6.01
CA ARG A 10 -3.73 -2.86 -7.31
C ARG A 10 -2.78 -1.67 -7.24
N ILE A 11 -1.67 -1.75 -7.95
CA ILE A 11 -0.81 -0.60 -8.28
C ILE A 11 -1.24 -0.09 -9.64
N THR A 12 -1.65 1.18 -9.72
CA THR A 12 -2.15 1.81 -10.96
C THR A 12 -1.04 2.55 -11.69
N PHE A 13 -0.11 3.13 -10.95
CA PHE A 13 1.02 3.87 -11.49
C PHE A 13 2.18 3.83 -10.50
N VAL A 14 3.40 3.75 -11.01
CA VAL A 14 4.64 3.92 -10.27
C VAL A 14 5.59 4.77 -11.11
N ASN A 15 6.19 5.77 -10.49
CA ASN A 15 7.28 6.54 -11.04
C ASN A 15 8.56 6.09 -10.33
N GLU A 16 9.41 5.37 -11.05
CA GLU A 16 10.66 4.82 -10.52
C GLU A 16 11.71 5.89 -10.23
N GLU A 17 11.63 7.06 -10.88
CA GLU A 17 12.60 8.16 -10.68
C GLU A 17 12.45 8.83 -9.32
N ASN A 18 11.21 9.01 -8.84
CA ASN A 18 10.92 9.73 -7.60
C ASN A 18 10.20 8.87 -6.54
N GLY A 19 9.88 7.62 -6.85
CA GLY A 19 9.15 6.69 -5.97
C GLY A 19 7.65 6.98 -5.82
N PHE A 20 7.11 7.94 -6.56
CA PHE A 20 5.70 8.30 -6.50
C PHE A 20 4.82 7.19 -7.08
N SER A 21 3.84 6.74 -6.31
CA SER A 21 2.98 5.63 -6.68
C SER A 21 1.51 5.97 -6.44
N VAL A 22 0.64 5.45 -7.31
CA VAL A 22 -0.81 5.49 -7.18
C VAL A 22 -1.30 4.07 -7.00
N VAL A 23 -1.83 3.77 -5.82
CA VAL A 23 -2.31 2.44 -5.47
C VAL A 23 -3.77 2.47 -5.04
N LYS A 24 -4.44 1.34 -5.21
CA LYS A 24 -5.79 1.12 -4.74
C LYS A 24 -5.75 0.09 -3.62
N ILE A 25 -6.27 0.46 -2.46
CA ILE A 25 -6.32 -0.41 -1.30
C ILE A 25 -7.75 -0.74 -0.91
N LYS A 26 -7.96 -1.94 -0.38
CA LYS A 26 -9.18 -2.34 0.28
C LYS A 26 -9.04 -2.10 1.78
N SER A 27 -9.67 -1.03 2.26
CA SER A 27 -9.68 -0.66 3.68
C SER A 27 -10.96 -1.14 4.35
N LYS A 28 -10.86 -1.60 5.60
CA LYS A 28 -12.06 -1.85 6.42
C LYS A 28 -12.80 -0.53 6.62
N GLY A 29 -14.12 -0.52 6.43
CA GLY A 29 -14.96 0.67 6.53
C GLY A 29 -15.23 1.38 5.20
N PHE A 30 -14.61 0.95 4.10
CA PHE A 30 -14.92 1.45 2.76
C PHE A 30 -15.49 0.30 1.92
N SER A 31 -16.61 0.54 1.24
CA SER A 31 -17.22 -0.40 0.29
C SER A 31 -16.36 -0.59 -0.94
N ASP A 32 -15.72 0.50 -1.38
CA ASP A 32 -14.95 0.59 -2.61
C ASP A 32 -13.45 0.69 -2.32
N LEU A 33 -12.64 0.45 -3.35
CA LEU A 33 -11.19 0.61 -3.26
C LEU A 33 -10.83 2.09 -3.06
N VAL A 34 -10.06 2.36 -2.01
CA VAL A 34 -9.55 3.68 -1.71
C VAL A 34 -8.32 3.95 -2.56
N THR A 35 -8.30 5.09 -3.26
CA THR A 35 -7.13 5.54 -4.01
C THR A 35 -6.15 6.23 -3.07
N VAL A 36 -4.92 5.74 -3.03
CA VAL A 36 -3.82 6.26 -2.22
C VAL A 36 -2.71 6.74 -3.14
N VAL A 37 -2.17 7.92 -2.86
CA VAL A 37 -1.09 8.55 -3.65
C VAL A 37 0.03 9.00 -2.73
N GLY A 38 1.28 8.82 -3.14
CA GLY A 38 2.45 9.25 -2.38
C GLY A 38 3.69 8.43 -2.72
N ASN A 39 4.78 8.64 -1.98
CA ASN A 39 6.01 7.87 -2.19
C ASN A 39 5.86 6.49 -1.53
N MET A 40 5.66 5.46 -2.36
CA MET A 40 5.44 4.06 -1.93
C MET A 40 6.16 3.09 -2.87
N ALA A 41 7.41 3.39 -3.24
CA ALA A 41 8.15 2.64 -4.26
C ALA A 41 8.31 1.13 -3.96
N SER A 42 8.24 0.72 -2.69
CA SER A 42 8.46 -0.67 -2.27
C SER A 42 7.17 -1.43 -1.98
N VAL A 43 6.00 -0.85 -2.29
CA VAL A 43 4.70 -1.47 -1.97
C VAL A 43 4.34 -2.59 -2.95
N ASN A 44 3.89 -3.72 -2.43
CA ASN A 44 3.49 -4.87 -3.25
C ASN A 44 1.97 -5.09 -3.24
N VAL A 45 1.44 -5.64 -4.34
CA VAL A 45 0.05 -6.11 -4.39
C VAL A 45 -0.12 -7.30 -3.44
N GLY A 46 -1.21 -7.31 -2.67
CA GLY A 46 -1.48 -8.29 -1.62
C GLY A 46 -0.87 -7.93 -0.26
N ALA A 47 0.00 -6.92 -0.19
CA ALA A 47 0.56 -6.49 1.08
C ALA A 47 -0.47 -5.75 1.94
N VAL A 48 -0.38 -5.95 3.26
CA VAL A 48 -1.13 -5.16 4.22
C VAL A 48 -0.35 -3.88 4.48
N VAL A 49 -0.99 -2.73 4.36
CA VAL A 49 -0.34 -1.44 4.56
C VAL A 49 -1.04 -0.62 5.63
N SER A 50 -0.23 0.05 6.44
CA SER A 50 -0.64 1.07 7.40
C SER A 50 -0.13 2.43 6.93
N LEU A 51 -1.04 3.36 6.67
CA LEU A 51 -0.79 4.65 6.03
C LEU A 51 -1.13 5.79 6.98
N ARG A 52 -0.27 6.81 6.99
CA ARG A 52 -0.51 8.08 7.68
C ARG A 52 -0.44 9.22 6.68
N GLY A 53 -1.49 10.02 6.63
CA GLY A 53 -1.69 10.96 5.54
C GLY A 53 -2.80 11.96 5.80
N GLU A 54 -3.34 12.48 4.70
CA GLU A 54 -4.53 13.32 4.70
C GLU A 54 -5.42 12.99 3.50
N TRP A 55 -6.71 13.22 3.66
CA TRP A 55 -7.65 13.11 2.56
C TRP A 55 -7.63 14.37 1.71
N LYS A 56 -7.43 14.21 0.41
CA LYS A 56 -7.62 15.26 -0.59
C LYS A 56 -8.75 14.89 -1.52
N TYR A 57 -9.42 15.91 -2.04
CA TYR A 57 -10.46 15.74 -3.05
C TYR A 57 -9.95 16.34 -4.35
N ASP A 58 -9.90 15.52 -5.40
CA ASP A 58 -9.61 15.95 -6.75
C ASP A 58 -10.92 16.07 -7.54
N SER A 59 -11.11 17.19 -8.25
CA SER A 59 -12.34 17.44 -8.99
C SER A 59 -12.58 16.48 -10.17
N LYS A 60 -11.55 15.80 -10.69
CA LYS A 60 -11.67 14.80 -11.76
C LYS A 60 -11.76 13.37 -11.22
N PHE A 61 -11.01 13.04 -10.17
CA PHE A 61 -10.87 11.65 -9.70
C PHE A 61 -11.55 11.36 -8.36
N GLY A 62 -12.07 12.39 -7.69
CA GLY A 62 -12.75 12.26 -6.41
C GLY A 62 -11.79 12.18 -5.23
N LYS A 63 -12.20 11.46 -4.18
CA LYS A 63 -11.48 11.41 -2.90
C LYS A 63 -10.24 10.51 -2.99
N GLN A 64 -9.08 11.07 -2.67
CA GLN A 64 -7.80 10.38 -2.63
C GLN A 64 -7.13 10.56 -1.27
N PHE A 65 -6.35 9.57 -0.84
CA PHE A 65 -5.56 9.65 0.37
C PHE A 65 -4.11 9.96 0.02
N ASN A 66 -3.63 11.14 0.39
CA ASN A 66 -2.24 11.54 0.20
C ASN A 66 -1.42 11.02 1.38
N VAL A 67 -0.56 10.02 1.14
CA VAL A 67 0.26 9.40 2.18
C VAL A 67 1.57 10.14 2.36
N TYR A 68 1.91 10.43 3.63
CA TYR A 68 3.20 10.98 4.03
C TYR A 68 4.13 9.91 4.56
N HIS A 69 3.57 8.91 5.23
CA HIS A 69 4.32 7.79 5.79
C HIS A 69 3.52 6.51 5.62
N TYR A 70 4.17 5.45 5.17
CA TYR A 70 3.56 4.12 5.07
C TYR A 70 4.43 3.09 5.78
N LYS A 71 3.79 1.99 6.18
CA LYS A 71 4.45 0.79 6.65
C LYS A 71 3.79 -0.40 5.97
N GLU A 72 4.61 -1.20 5.30
CA GLU A 72 4.18 -2.50 4.79
C GLU A 72 4.27 -3.52 5.94
N GLU A 73 3.17 -4.18 6.23
CA GLU A 73 3.13 -5.39 7.03
C GLU A 73 3.17 -6.56 6.06
N ILE A 74 4.29 -7.28 6.09
CA ILE A 74 4.52 -8.47 5.29
C ILE A 74 3.41 -9.46 5.62
N PRO A 75 2.53 -9.85 4.68
CA PRO A 75 1.67 -10.99 4.92
C PRO A 75 2.58 -12.21 5.11
N ALA A 76 2.26 -13.09 6.06
CA ALA A 76 3.07 -14.26 6.45
C ALA A 76 3.30 -15.32 5.34
N THR A 77 3.14 -14.96 4.06
CA THR A 77 3.28 -15.83 2.89
C THR A 77 4.56 -15.55 2.10
N VAL A 78 5.62 -15.14 2.78
CA VAL A 78 6.99 -15.57 2.43
C VAL A 78 7.58 -16.28 3.64
N ALA A 79 6.85 -17.28 4.16
CA ALA A 79 7.50 -18.52 4.54
C ALA A 79 7.98 -19.18 3.23
N GLY A 80 8.97 -18.57 2.59
CA GLY A 80 9.86 -19.30 1.71
C GLY A 80 10.39 -20.45 2.55
N ILE A 81 10.29 -21.65 2.03
CA ILE A 81 10.81 -22.86 2.64
C ILE A 81 12.34 -22.68 2.78
N GLU A 82 12.81 -22.12 3.88
CA GLU A 82 14.16 -22.35 4.37
C GLU A 82 14.10 -23.58 5.27
N ASN A 83 13.92 -24.73 4.62
CA ASN A 83 14.33 -26.01 5.19
C ASN A 83 15.45 -26.53 4.30
N THR A 84 16.63 -25.93 4.39
CA THR A 84 17.89 -26.68 4.23
C THR A 84 18.50 -26.76 5.60
N TRP A 85 18.01 -27.71 6.39
CA TRP A 85 18.78 -28.27 7.50
C TRP A 85 20.00 -28.95 6.88
N GLU A 86 21.08 -28.23 6.69
CA GLU A 86 22.39 -28.84 6.52
C GLU A 86 23.14 -28.66 7.84
N ALA A 87 22.83 -29.55 8.77
CA ALA A 87 23.66 -29.81 9.93
C ALA A 87 24.15 -31.26 9.84
N GLY A 88 25.47 -31.43 9.65
CA GLY A 88 26.21 -32.66 9.95
C GLY A 88 26.67 -33.45 8.73
#